data_AF-A0A948I656-F1
#
_entry.id   AF-A0A948I656-F1
#
_cell.length_a   1.000
_cell.length_b   1.000
_cell.length_c   1.000
_cell.angle_alpha   90.00
_cell.angle_beta   90.00
_cell.angle_gamma   90.00
#
_symmetry.space_group_name_H-M   'P 1'
#
loop_
_entity.id
_entity.type
_entity.pdbx_description
1 polymer ?
#
loop_
_entity_poly.entity_id
_entity_poly.type
_entity_poly.pdbx_seq_one_letter_code
_entity_poly.pdbx_strand_id
1 'polypeptide(L)'
;MRWRSGLSLTLGLSLGAAAMLVVPSGPAGAFDIASHRAVYKMTLGKTASGSTVVDAQGAMLMEWGDSCEGWTVEQRYRLNLRYNQGSESDIAVTFVTYEAKDGSSYRFFVERNRPMGGSENVSGRAERSGETGGLASFAQPAPEKIDLPKDFMFPTEHTLAILTAAESGKR
;
A
#
# COMPACT_ATOMS: atom_id res chain seq x y z
N MET A 1 65.41 -32.60 -59.63
CA MET A 1 64.20 -33.42 -59.42
C MET A 1 63.34 -32.73 -58.37
N ARG A 2 62.18 -32.15 -58.79
CA ARG A 2 61.07 -31.61 -57.96
C ARG A 2 61.43 -30.35 -57.11
N TRP A 3 60.65 -29.29 -56.94
CA TRP A 3 59.36 -28.80 -57.45
C TRP A 3 59.26 -27.31 -56.99
N ARG A 4 58.55 -26.46 -57.75
CA ARG A 4 58.16 -25.07 -57.41
C ARG A 4 57.25 -25.08 -56.15
N SER A 5 57.12 -24.05 -55.33
CA SER A 5 56.30 -22.84 -55.56
C SER A 5 56.23 -22.03 -54.26
N GLY A 6 56.12 -20.69 -54.35
CA GLY A 6 55.97 -19.80 -53.21
C GLY A 6 54.62 -19.87 -52.50
N LEU A 7 54.55 -19.23 -51.33
CA LEU A 7 53.29 -18.97 -50.64
C LEU A 7 53.29 -17.54 -50.11
N SER A 8 52.25 -16.81 -50.52
CA SER A 8 51.99 -15.40 -50.29
C SER A 8 51.51 -15.11 -48.87
N LEU A 9 51.85 -13.92 -48.38
CA LEU A 9 51.29 -13.26 -47.21
C LEU A 9 49.82 -12.90 -47.46
N THR A 10 48.90 -13.29 -46.58
CA THR A 10 47.58 -12.67 -46.46
C THR A 10 47.33 -12.23 -45.03
N LEU A 11 47.31 -10.90 -44.86
CA LEU A 11 46.97 -10.21 -43.62
C LEU A 11 45.44 -10.23 -43.48
N GLY A 12 44.91 -11.09 -42.60
CA GLY A 12 43.48 -11.13 -42.30
C GLY A 12 43.10 -10.04 -41.29
N LEU A 13 42.47 -8.97 -41.76
CA LEU A 13 41.87 -7.94 -40.92
C LEU A 13 40.52 -8.46 -40.38
N SER A 14 40.50 -8.97 -39.15
CA SER A 14 39.27 -9.38 -38.47
C SER A 14 38.54 -8.16 -37.90
N LEU A 15 37.49 -7.72 -38.60
CA LEU A 15 36.51 -6.77 -38.06
C LEU A 15 35.67 -7.50 -36.99
N GLY A 16 36.09 -7.38 -35.72
CA GLY A 16 35.31 -7.86 -34.58
C GLY A 16 34.09 -6.98 -34.37
N ALA A 17 32.92 -7.42 -34.83
CA ALA A 17 31.65 -6.80 -34.49
C ALA A 17 31.37 -7.01 -32.99
N ALA A 18 31.58 -5.97 -32.18
CA ALA A 18 31.16 -5.95 -30.79
C ALA A 18 29.62 -5.93 -30.75
N ALA A 19 29.02 -7.10 -30.59
CA ALA A 19 27.60 -7.21 -30.27
C ALA A 19 27.37 -6.62 -28.88
N MET A 20 26.92 -5.37 -28.82
CA MET A 20 26.37 -4.78 -27.60
C MET A 20 25.14 -5.60 -27.20
N LEU A 21 25.28 -6.40 -26.15
CA LEU A 21 24.16 -7.02 -25.45
C LEU A 21 23.30 -5.90 -24.86
N VAL A 22 22.21 -5.57 -25.56
CA VAL A 22 21.13 -4.77 -25.00
C VAL A 22 20.47 -5.63 -23.94
N VAL A 23 20.82 -5.41 -22.67
CA VAL A 23 20.08 -5.98 -21.54
C VAL A 23 18.74 -5.27 -21.52
N PRO A 24 17.60 -5.98 -21.69
CA PRO A 24 16.31 -5.37 -21.47
C PRO A 24 16.23 -4.99 -19.99
N SER A 25 16.35 -3.69 -19.69
CA SER A 25 15.92 -3.13 -18.42
C SER A 25 14.39 -3.24 -18.38
N GLY A 26 13.90 -4.37 -17.88
CA GLY A 26 12.50 -4.49 -17.48
C GLY A 26 12.15 -3.39 -16.48
N PRO A 27 10.87 -3.01 -16.37
CA PRO A 27 10.45 -2.05 -15.35
C PRO A 27 10.99 -2.52 -13.99
N ALA A 28 11.63 -1.60 -13.26
CA ALA A 28 11.97 -1.82 -11.86
C ALA A 28 10.69 -2.33 -11.18
N GLY A 29 10.76 -3.55 -10.64
CA GLY A 29 9.57 -4.31 -10.23
C GLY A 29 8.69 -3.45 -9.36
N ALA A 30 7.44 -3.24 -9.78
CA ALA A 30 6.44 -2.70 -8.88
C ALA A 30 6.44 -3.59 -7.63
N PHE A 31 6.54 -2.98 -6.44
CA PHE A 31 6.50 -3.73 -5.20
C PHE A 31 5.27 -4.63 -5.20
N ASP A 32 5.50 -5.93 -5.03
CA ASP A 32 4.43 -6.89 -4.88
C ASP A 32 4.23 -7.17 -3.39
N ILE A 33 3.09 -6.74 -2.86
CA ILE A 33 2.76 -6.97 -1.45
C ILE A 33 2.13 -8.35 -1.35
N ALA A 34 2.92 -9.31 -0.91
CA ALA A 34 2.45 -10.67 -0.71
C ALA A 34 1.24 -10.71 0.24
N SER A 35 0.25 -11.54 -0.09
CA SER A 35 -0.88 -11.83 0.80
C SER A 35 -0.36 -12.34 2.15
N HIS A 36 -0.79 -11.72 3.24
CA HIS A 36 -0.32 -12.08 4.58
C HIS A 36 -1.33 -11.73 5.66
N ARG A 37 -1.10 -12.30 6.84
CA ARG A 37 -1.85 -11.99 8.06
C ARG A 37 -0.91 -11.71 9.20
N ALA A 38 -1.17 -10.64 9.93
CA ALA A 38 -0.39 -10.24 11.08
C ALA A 38 -1.29 -9.92 12.28
N VAL A 39 -0.83 -10.28 13.48
CA VAL A 39 -1.48 -9.94 14.75
C VAL A 39 -0.49 -9.16 15.59
N TYR A 40 -0.91 -8.01 16.07
CA TYR A 40 -0.10 -7.07 16.82
C TYR A 40 -0.67 -6.90 18.22
N LYS A 41 0.17 -7.03 19.25
CA LYS A 41 -0.16 -6.56 20.58
C LYS A 41 0.01 -5.05 20.63
N MET A 42 -0.99 -4.34 21.14
CA MET A 42 -0.99 -2.89 21.27
C MET A 42 -0.89 -2.50 22.75
N THR A 43 -0.04 -1.53 23.04
CA THR A 43 0.13 -0.94 24.38
C THR A 43 0.34 0.57 24.24
N LEU A 44 -0.02 1.32 25.28
CA LEU A 44 0.18 2.76 25.30
C LEU A 44 1.68 3.11 25.24
N GLY A 45 2.08 3.83 24.19
CA GLY A 45 3.47 4.27 24.02
C GLY A 45 3.78 5.57 24.76
N LYS A 46 3.02 6.62 24.47
CA LYS A 46 3.16 7.95 25.08
C LYS A 46 1.79 8.62 25.20
N THR A 47 1.62 9.49 26.18
CA THR A 47 0.45 10.35 26.33
C THR A 47 0.82 11.81 26.12
N ALA A 48 -0.09 12.58 25.50
CA ALA A 48 0.07 14.02 25.38
C ALA A 48 -0.28 14.72 26.71
N SER A 49 0.31 15.90 26.95
CA SER A 49 -0.04 16.74 28.10
C SER A 49 -1.55 17.05 28.08
N GLY A 50 -2.22 16.82 29.21
CA GLY A 50 -3.67 17.02 29.34
C GLY A 50 -4.54 15.87 28.83
N SER A 51 -3.95 14.76 28.35
CA SER A 51 -4.74 13.57 28.00
C SER A 51 -5.42 12.98 29.23
N THR A 52 -6.70 12.61 29.10
CA THR A 52 -7.43 11.87 30.12
C THR A 52 -7.12 10.38 30.09
N VAL A 53 -6.57 9.85 28.99
CA VAL A 53 -6.19 8.44 28.86
C VAL A 53 -4.88 8.20 29.60
N VAL A 54 -4.90 7.27 30.55
CA VAL A 54 -3.73 6.89 31.37
C VAL A 54 -3.21 5.50 31.05
N ASP A 55 -4.00 4.68 30.37
CA ASP A 55 -3.59 3.36 29.90
C ASP A 55 -4.36 2.97 28.64
N ALA A 56 -3.71 2.15 27.81
CA ALA A 56 -4.31 1.57 26.62
C ALA A 56 -3.65 0.23 26.32
N GLN A 57 -4.46 -0.81 26.13
CA GLN A 57 -3.99 -2.14 25.79
C GLN A 57 -4.95 -2.84 24.84
N GLY A 58 -4.45 -3.75 24.03
CA GLY A 58 -5.29 -4.55 23.15
C GLY A 58 -4.53 -5.22 22.02
N ALA A 59 -5.21 -5.42 20.90
CA ALA A 59 -4.62 -6.04 19.73
C ALA A 59 -5.20 -5.48 18.42
N MET A 60 -4.41 -5.60 17.37
CA MET A 60 -4.82 -5.40 15.99
C MET A 60 -4.56 -6.68 15.20
N LEU A 61 -5.56 -7.17 14.48
CA LEU A 61 -5.39 -8.15 13.41
C LEU A 61 -5.42 -7.41 12.07
N MET A 62 -4.52 -7.76 11.18
CA MET A 62 -4.46 -7.24 9.81
C MET A 62 -4.35 -8.40 8.83
N GLU A 63 -5.21 -8.40 7.81
CA GLU A 63 -5.16 -9.30 6.67
C GLU A 63 -4.99 -8.48 5.40
N TRP A 64 -4.00 -8.84 4.59
CA TRP A 64 -3.73 -8.27 3.29
C TRP A 64 -3.95 -9.36 2.24
N GLY A 65 -4.87 -9.15 1.32
CA GLY A 65 -5.13 -10.02 0.19
C GLY A 65 -4.66 -9.37 -1.10
N ASP A 66 -3.97 -10.15 -1.91
CA ASP A 66 -3.60 -9.79 -3.28
C ASP A 66 -4.39 -10.64 -4.29
N SER A 67 -4.90 -9.98 -5.34
CA SER A 67 -5.59 -10.61 -6.47
C SER A 67 -5.13 -9.99 -7.79
N CYS A 68 -5.58 -10.52 -8.92
CA CYS A 68 -5.19 -9.98 -10.24
C CYS A 68 -5.60 -8.52 -10.44
N GLU A 69 -6.78 -8.12 -9.93
CA GLU A 69 -7.40 -6.82 -10.24
C GLU A 69 -7.26 -5.80 -9.11
N GLY A 70 -7.03 -6.25 -7.88
CA GLY A 70 -6.97 -5.36 -6.72
C GLY A 70 -6.44 -6.01 -5.44
N TRP A 71 -6.22 -5.16 -4.45
CA TRP A 71 -5.88 -5.56 -3.09
C TRP A 71 -7.10 -5.47 -2.18
N THR A 72 -7.17 -6.36 -1.20
CA THR A 72 -8.09 -6.22 -0.06
C THR A 72 -7.28 -6.04 1.21
N VAL A 73 -7.68 -5.09 2.06
CA VAL A 73 -7.08 -4.93 3.39
C VAL A 73 -8.19 -4.91 4.42
N GLU A 74 -8.09 -5.82 5.38
CA GLU A 74 -8.93 -5.87 6.56
C GLU A 74 -8.10 -5.61 7.82
N GLN A 75 -8.57 -4.71 8.67
CA GLN A 75 -7.95 -4.43 9.97
C GLN A 75 -9.00 -4.44 11.08
N ARG A 76 -8.77 -5.27 12.10
CA ARG A 76 -9.64 -5.38 13.28
C ARG A 76 -8.88 -4.95 14.53
N TYR A 77 -9.36 -3.89 15.16
CA TYR A 77 -8.83 -3.35 16.40
C TYR A 77 -9.74 -3.70 17.56
N ARG A 78 -9.17 -4.13 18.68
CA ARG A 78 -9.85 -4.20 19.97
C ARG A 78 -8.95 -3.58 21.03
N LEU A 79 -9.40 -2.49 21.63
CA LEU A 79 -8.64 -1.71 22.60
C LEU A 79 -9.46 -1.50 23.86
N ASN A 80 -8.84 -1.68 25.01
CA ASN A 80 -9.34 -1.23 26.30
C ASN A 80 -8.54 0.02 26.69
N LEU A 81 -9.25 1.12 26.93
CA LEU A 81 -8.69 2.39 27.36
C LEU A 81 -9.08 2.66 28.80
N ARG A 82 -8.13 3.09 29.63
CA ARG A 82 -8.39 3.55 30.99
C ARG A 82 -8.16 5.05 31.10
N TYR A 83 -9.05 5.73 31.79
CA TYR A 83 -9.00 7.16 32.00
C TYR A 83 -8.55 7.51 33.43
N ASN A 84 -7.98 8.70 33.61
CA ASN A 84 -7.49 9.21 34.90
C ASN A 84 -8.56 9.28 35.99
N GLN A 85 -9.83 9.45 35.60
CA GLN A 85 -11.00 9.42 36.47
C GLN A 85 -11.46 8.00 36.86
N GLY A 86 -10.72 6.96 36.45
CA GLY A 86 -10.97 5.56 36.78
C GLY A 86 -11.98 4.85 35.87
N SER A 87 -12.62 5.55 34.93
CA SER A 87 -13.48 4.92 33.94
C SER A 87 -12.66 4.14 32.90
N GLU A 88 -13.30 3.15 32.27
CA GLU A 88 -12.73 2.37 31.17
C GLU A 88 -13.63 2.42 29.93
N SER A 89 -13.05 2.20 28.77
CA SER A 89 -13.78 2.10 27.51
C SER A 89 -13.18 1.02 26.63
N ASP A 90 -14.01 0.06 26.25
CA ASP A 90 -13.68 -0.89 25.20
C ASP A 90 -14.08 -0.33 23.84
N ILE A 91 -13.16 -0.36 22.88
CA ILE A 91 -13.36 0.11 21.52
C ILE A 91 -13.07 -1.06 20.59
N ALA A 92 -14.00 -1.34 19.67
CA ALA A 92 -13.76 -2.23 18.55
C ALA A 92 -13.92 -1.44 17.24
N VAL A 93 -12.96 -1.57 16.33
CA VAL A 93 -13.04 -0.96 15.00
C VAL A 93 -12.63 -1.98 13.96
N THR A 94 -13.43 -2.12 12.92
CA THR A 94 -13.11 -2.93 11.74
C THR A 94 -13.04 -2.03 10.53
N PHE A 95 -11.94 -2.12 9.78
CA PHE A 95 -11.76 -1.49 8.47
C PHE A 95 -11.71 -2.60 7.43
N VAL A 96 -12.49 -2.48 6.37
CA VAL A 96 -12.44 -3.37 5.22
C VAL A 96 -12.35 -2.51 3.97
N THR A 97 -11.35 -2.78 3.14
CA THR A 97 -11.07 -1.98 1.97
C THR A 97 -10.78 -2.85 0.76
N TYR A 98 -11.09 -2.31 -0.42
CA TYR A 98 -10.65 -2.84 -1.71
C TYR A 98 -10.06 -1.69 -2.53
N GLU A 99 -8.93 -1.93 -3.19
CA GLU A 99 -8.26 -0.96 -4.05
C GLU A 99 -7.88 -1.62 -5.37
N ALA A 100 -8.30 -1.03 -6.49
CA ALA A 100 -7.97 -1.56 -7.81
C ALA A 100 -6.49 -1.30 -8.16
N LYS A 101 -5.80 -2.29 -8.75
CA LYS A 101 -4.37 -2.19 -9.11
C LYS A 101 -4.06 -1.13 -10.16
N ASP A 102 -5.05 -0.77 -10.97
CA ASP A 102 -4.96 0.32 -11.95
C ASP A 102 -5.14 1.71 -11.35
N GLY A 103 -5.39 1.81 -10.04
CA GLY A 103 -5.59 3.07 -9.32
C GLY A 103 -6.91 3.78 -9.63
N SER A 104 -7.86 3.09 -10.29
CA SER A 104 -9.13 3.67 -10.73
C SER A 104 -10.14 3.87 -9.60
N SER A 105 -10.13 2.98 -8.60
CA SER A 105 -11.17 2.94 -7.58
C SER A 105 -10.69 2.39 -6.24
N TYR A 106 -11.38 2.86 -5.20
CA TYR A 106 -11.21 2.44 -3.81
C TYR A 106 -12.57 2.31 -3.16
N ARG A 107 -12.79 1.23 -2.40
CA ARG A 107 -14.01 0.99 -1.63
C ARG A 107 -13.64 0.82 -0.18
N PHE A 108 -14.45 1.38 0.70
CA PHE A 108 -14.22 1.31 2.14
C PHE A 108 -15.50 1.03 2.89
N PHE A 109 -15.34 0.25 3.96
CA PHE A 109 -16.32 0.04 5.00
C PHE A 109 -15.58 0.12 6.34
N VAL A 110 -16.10 0.94 7.24
CA VAL A 110 -15.60 1.09 8.61
C VAL A 110 -16.77 0.85 9.54
N GLU A 111 -16.64 -0.15 10.40
CA GLU A 111 -17.55 -0.39 11.50
C GLU A 111 -16.85 -0.05 12.81
N ARG A 112 -17.53 0.73 13.65
CA ARG A 112 -17.03 1.09 14.96
C ARG A 112 -18.05 0.76 16.02
N ASN A 113 -17.69 -0.17 16.90
CA ASN A 113 -18.51 -0.60 18.02
C ASN A 113 -18.02 0.04 19.33
N ARG A 114 -18.92 0.76 20.02
CA ARG A 114 -18.69 1.29 21.37
C ARG A 114 -19.78 0.82 22.34
N PRO A 115 -19.45 0.36 23.56
CA PRO A 115 -20.41 -0.16 24.54
C PRO A 115 -21.58 0.77 24.84
N MET A 116 -21.35 2.08 24.87
CA MET A 116 -22.34 3.10 25.26
C MET A 116 -22.84 3.96 24.08
N GLY A 117 -22.42 3.67 22.85
CA GLY A 117 -22.71 4.51 21.65
C GLY A 117 -23.31 3.76 20.47
N GLY A 118 -23.45 2.44 20.54
CA GLY A 118 -23.90 1.61 19.42
C GLY A 118 -22.79 1.33 18.39
N SER A 119 -23.20 0.73 17.27
CA SER A 119 -22.34 0.53 16.09
C SER A 119 -22.50 1.70 15.13
N GLU A 120 -21.40 2.37 14.80
CA GLU A 120 -21.32 3.43 13.79
C GLU A 120 -20.68 2.86 12.53
N ASN A 121 -21.38 2.98 11.40
CA ASN A 121 -20.89 2.52 10.11
C ASN A 121 -20.62 3.70 9.18
N VAL A 122 -19.46 3.67 8.55
CA VAL A 122 -19.07 4.60 7.48
C VAL A 122 -18.71 3.76 6.27
N SER A 123 -19.33 4.04 5.13
CA SER A 123 -19.08 3.26 3.92
C SER A 123 -19.18 4.13 2.69
N GLY A 124 -18.46 3.74 1.64
CA GLY A 124 -18.42 4.49 0.41
C GLY A 124 -17.42 3.95 -0.59
N ARG A 125 -17.24 4.73 -1.65
CA ARG A 125 -16.25 4.48 -2.70
C ARG A 125 -15.64 5.79 -3.17
N ALA A 126 -14.43 5.73 -3.65
CA ALA A 126 -13.75 6.82 -4.32
C ALA A 126 -13.30 6.36 -5.70
N GLU A 127 -13.44 7.24 -6.69
CA GLU A 127 -13.08 6.97 -8.08
C GLU A 127 -12.23 8.11 -8.62
N ARG A 128 -11.21 7.75 -9.40
CA ARG A 128 -10.35 8.72 -10.07
C ARG A 128 -11.06 9.24 -11.33
N SER A 129 -11.09 10.56 -11.50
CA SER A 129 -11.70 11.22 -12.66
C SER A 129 -10.62 11.71 -13.62
N GLY A 130 -9.90 10.78 -14.25
CA GLY A 130 -8.82 11.11 -15.20
C GLY A 130 -7.81 12.11 -14.61
N GLU A 131 -7.52 13.19 -15.34
CA GLU A 131 -6.52 14.18 -14.93
C GLU A 131 -7.02 15.26 -13.94
N THR A 132 -8.30 15.25 -13.55
CA THR A 132 -8.90 16.34 -12.74
C THR A 132 -8.98 16.06 -11.24
N GLY A 133 -8.56 14.87 -10.79
CA GLY A 133 -8.68 14.43 -9.41
C GLY A 133 -9.59 13.22 -9.28
N GLY A 134 -10.52 13.25 -8.34
CA GLY A 134 -11.46 12.16 -8.12
C GLY A 134 -12.68 12.58 -7.33
N LEU A 135 -13.57 11.63 -7.08
CA LEU A 135 -14.79 11.84 -6.31
C LEU A 135 -14.95 10.73 -5.28
N ALA A 136 -15.01 11.10 -4.00
CA ALA A 136 -15.46 10.22 -2.93
C ALA A 136 -16.97 10.34 -2.74
N SER A 137 -17.67 9.21 -2.79
CA SER A 137 -19.11 9.10 -2.55
C SER A 137 -19.35 8.22 -1.33
N PHE A 138 -19.85 8.83 -0.25
CA PHE A 138 -20.27 8.15 0.97
C PHE A 138 -21.70 7.65 0.82
N ALA A 139 -21.96 6.47 1.39
CA ALA A 139 -23.28 5.85 1.46
C ALA A 139 -23.83 5.83 2.89
N GLN A 140 -22.94 5.67 3.88
CA GLN A 140 -23.27 5.71 5.31
C GLN A 140 -22.36 6.69 6.05
N PRO A 141 -22.85 7.35 7.12
CA PRO A 141 -24.21 7.24 7.69
C PRO A 141 -25.30 7.93 6.84
N ALA A 142 -24.91 8.82 5.93
CA ALA A 142 -25.79 9.45 4.96
C ALA A 142 -25.02 9.68 3.63
N PRO A 143 -25.73 9.85 2.50
CA PRO A 143 -25.09 10.17 1.23
C PRO A 143 -24.37 11.51 1.28
N GLU A 144 -23.09 11.50 0.94
CA GLU A 144 -22.26 12.70 0.84
C GLU A 144 -21.24 12.53 -0.29
N LYS A 145 -20.84 13.64 -0.91
CA LYS A 145 -19.86 13.65 -1.98
C LYS A 145 -18.76 14.65 -1.67
N ILE A 146 -17.51 14.23 -1.87
CA ILE A 146 -16.33 15.05 -1.64
C ILE A 146 -15.43 14.96 -2.86
N ASP A 147 -15.10 16.11 -3.45
CA ASP A 147 -14.10 16.18 -4.51
C ASP A 147 -12.71 15.94 -3.94
N LEU A 148 -11.95 15.07 -4.60
CA LEU A 148 -10.57 14.75 -4.25
C LEU A 148 -9.62 15.57 -5.13
N PRO A 149 -8.52 16.13 -4.56
CA PRO A 149 -7.55 16.91 -5.31
C PRO A 149 -6.85 16.05 -6.37
N LYS A 150 -6.13 16.65 -7.32
CA LYS A 150 -5.50 15.91 -8.44
C LYS A 150 -4.50 14.83 -8.00
N ASP A 151 -3.73 15.12 -6.96
CA ASP A 151 -2.57 14.37 -6.49
C ASP A 151 -2.86 13.42 -5.32
N PHE A 152 -4.14 13.12 -5.07
CA PHE A 152 -4.50 12.14 -4.05
C PHE A 152 -3.98 10.73 -4.40
N MET A 153 -3.63 9.98 -3.37
CA MET A 153 -3.30 8.55 -3.44
C MET A 153 -4.27 7.76 -2.60
N PHE A 154 -4.60 6.56 -3.06
CA PHE A 154 -5.26 5.57 -2.22
C PHE A 154 -4.25 4.91 -1.24
N PRO A 155 -4.70 4.25 -0.16
CA PRO A 155 -3.79 3.76 0.88
C PRO A 155 -2.73 2.75 0.42
N THR A 156 -3.07 1.85 -0.50
CA THR A 156 -2.12 0.85 -1.04
C THR A 156 -1.13 1.52 -1.98
N GLU A 157 -1.62 2.34 -2.92
CA GLU A 157 -0.80 3.20 -3.78
C GLU A 157 0.22 4.01 -2.96
N HIS A 158 -0.24 4.65 -1.87
CA HIS A 158 0.62 5.40 -0.96
C HIS A 158 1.68 4.52 -0.29
N THR A 159 1.31 3.31 0.14
CA THR A 159 2.26 2.34 0.73
C THR A 159 3.33 1.94 -0.29
N LEU A 160 2.93 1.62 -1.52
CA LEU A 160 3.85 1.28 -2.62
C LEU A 160 4.78 2.46 -2.96
N ALA A 161 4.26 3.69 -2.94
CA ALA A 161 5.05 4.90 -3.15
C ALA A 161 6.11 5.09 -2.05
N ILE A 162 5.78 4.83 -0.78
CA ILE A 162 6.75 4.83 0.33
C ILE A 162 7.82 3.77 0.13
N LEU A 163 7.44 2.54 -0.22
CA LEU A 163 8.40 1.44 -0.45
C LEU A 163 9.36 1.78 -1.59
N THR A 164 8.83 2.35 -2.68
CA THR A 164 9.63 2.83 -3.83
C THR A 164 10.59 3.95 -3.42
N ALA A 165 10.11 4.92 -2.63
CA ALA A 165 10.96 5.98 -2.12
C ALA A 165 12.10 5.43 -1.24
N ALA A 166 11.79 4.50 -0.33
CA ALA A 166 12.75 3.88 0.56
C ALA A 166 13.81 3.06 -0.19
N GLU A 167 13.43 2.27 -1.20
CA GLU A 167 14.38 1.52 -2.04
C GLU A 167 15.30 2.46 -2.83
N SER A 168 14.78 3.61 -3.27
CA SER A 168 15.60 4.67 -3.89
C SER A 168 16.47 5.46 -2.90
N GLY A 169 16.46 5.11 -1.61
CA GLY A 169 17.26 5.75 -0.57
C GLY A 169 16.75 7.11 -0.08
N LYS A 170 15.52 7.49 -0.45
CA LYS A 170 14.85 8.66 0.12
C LYS A 170 14.44 8.35 1.56
N ARG A 171 14.53 9.33 2.44
CA ARG A 171 14.26 9.21 3.88
C ARG A 171 13.25 10.24 4.33
#